data_AF-K5X1Y7-F1
#
_entry.id   AF-K5X1Y7-F1
#
_cell.length_a   1.000
_cell.length_b   1.000
_cell.length_c   1.000
_cell.angle_alpha   90.00
_cell.angle_beta   90.00
_cell.angle_gamma   90.00
#
_symmetry.space_group_name_H-M   'P 1'
#
loop_
_entity.id
_entity.type
_entity.pdbx_description
1 polymer ?
#
loop_
_entity_poly.entity_id
_entity_poly.type
_entity_poly.pdbx_seq_one_letter_code
_entity_poly.pdbx_strand_id
1 'polypeptide(L)'
;PQIDVAKPKIFSGDGKELSGFITACKIYLSLKMVGRLQGDQITWILSYVQGGAAESWKENIMEMIENGEDEAPSVTEELFDSLRNNFGDADEESTAVGKLRLIEQGSKSAEEHVQEFKRIARDSGYEGQALIEEFKRSLSERIRKALMESENPPTTIRSWYDRTKPQIRTHTPNNTFVRPTPQRRDPNAMDVDTAAGPSRG
;
A
#
# COMPACT_ATOMS: atom_id res chain seq x y z
N PRO A 1 -4.71 -12.60 -22.04
CA PRO A 1 -3.32 -12.10 -21.80
C PRO A 1 -2.57 -13.03 -20.85
N GLN A 2 -1.39 -13.52 -21.23
CA GLN A 2 -0.55 -14.31 -20.34
C GLN A 2 0.06 -13.33 -19.31
N ILE A 3 -0.31 -13.48 -18.04
CA ILE A 3 0.26 -12.67 -16.96
C ILE A 3 1.71 -13.13 -16.80
N ASP A 4 2.66 -12.25 -17.13
CA ASP A 4 4.07 -12.50 -16.82
C ASP A 4 4.30 -12.13 -15.34
N VAL A 5 4.86 -13.07 -14.58
CA VAL A 5 4.99 -12.97 -13.13
C VAL A 5 6.46 -13.04 -12.81
N ALA A 6 6.97 -11.99 -12.15
CA ALA A 6 8.35 -11.94 -11.74
C ALA A 6 8.67 -13.12 -10.81
N LYS A 7 9.85 -13.73 -11.02
CA LYS A 7 10.39 -14.75 -10.12
C LYS A 7 10.87 -14.10 -8.82
N PRO A 8 10.87 -14.83 -7.68
CA PRO A 8 11.47 -14.35 -6.44
C PRO A 8 12.94 -13.99 -6.63
N LYS A 9 13.42 -13.05 -5.82
CA LYS A 9 14.87 -12.83 -5.65
C LYS A 9 15.46 -13.99 -4.83
N ILE A 10 16.77 -14.18 -4.94
CA ILE A 10 17.49 -15.10 -4.04
C ILE A 10 17.34 -14.62 -2.60
N PHE A 11 17.07 -15.56 -1.71
CA PHE A 11 16.94 -15.33 -0.27
C PHE A 11 18.18 -15.86 0.45
N SER A 12 18.93 -14.96 1.08
CA SER A 12 20.19 -15.28 1.78
C SER A 12 20.03 -15.48 3.30
N GLY A 13 18.79 -15.45 3.80
CA GLY A 13 18.49 -15.61 5.23
C GLY A 13 18.38 -14.30 6.00
N ASP A 14 18.34 -13.13 5.35
CA ASP A 14 18.03 -11.87 6.05
C ASP A 14 16.53 -11.79 6.34
N GLY A 15 16.15 -11.78 7.62
CA GLY A 15 14.76 -11.68 8.05
C GLY A 15 14.01 -10.46 7.50
N LYS A 16 14.70 -9.37 7.13
CA LYS A 16 14.08 -8.21 6.48
C LYS A 16 13.56 -8.52 5.07
N GLU A 17 14.16 -9.49 4.40
CA GLU A 17 13.80 -9.89 3.03
C GLU A 17 12.74 -11.00 3.02
N LEU A 18 12.58 -11.71 4.14
CA LEU A 18 11.78 -12.92 4.25
C LEU A 18 10.32 -12.73 3.79
N SER A 19 9.65 -11.70 4.29
CA SER A 19 8.24 -11.44 3.93
C SER A 19 8.06 -11.18 2.43
N GLY A 20 9.00 -10.44 1.83
CA GLY A 20 9.01 -10.18 0.39
C GLY A 20 9.26 -11.44 -0.43
N PHE A 21 10.18 -12.29 0.03
CA PHE A 21 10.47 -13.58 -0.58
C PHE A 21 9.26 -14.52 -0.56
N ILE A 22 8.65 -14.77 0.62
CA ILE A 22 7.46 -15.63 0.75
C ILE A 22 6.32 -15.11 -0.13
N THR A 23 6.08 -13.80 -0.14
CA THR A 23 5.02 -13.20 -0.95
C THR A 23 5.25 -13.45 -2.45
N ALA A 24 6.47 -13.27 -2.95
CA ALA A 24 6.82 -13.54 -4.34
C ALA A 24 6.63 -15.01 -4.71
N CYS A 25 7.03 -15.94 -3.81
CA CYS A 25 6.80 -17.37 -4.00
C CYS A 25 5.31 -17.68 -4.11
N LYS A 26 4.47 -17.23 -3.16
CA LYS A 26 3.02 -17.49 -3.16
C LYS A 26 2.34 -17.01 -4.43
N ILE A 27 2.68 -15.80 -4.89
CA ILE A 27 2.15 -15.27 -6.16
C ILE A 27 2.56 -16.17 -7.33
N TYR A 28 3.84 -16.54 -7.43
CA TYR A 28 4.33 -17.40 -8.51
C TYR A 28 3.66 -18.77 -8.52
N LEU A 29 3.58 -19.43 -7.36
CA LEU A 29 2.95 -20.74 -7.21
C LEU A 29 1.48 -20.69 -7.65
N SER A 30 0.74 -19.67 -7.19
CA SER A 30 -0.70 -19.49 -7.49
C SER A 30 -1.00 -19.23 -8.96
N LEU A 31 -0.02 -18.78 -9.76
CA LEU A 31 -0.21 -18.41 -11.16
C LEU A 31 0.47 -19.37 -12.14
N LYS A 32 1.58 -20.01 -11.73
CA LYS A 32 2.46 -20.79 -12.63
C LYS A 32 2.61 -22.25 -12.21
N MET A 33 2.29 -22.60 -10.97
CA MET A 33 2.45 -23.96 -10.45
C MET A 33 1.14 -24.58 -9.94
N VAL A 34 -0.01 -24.00 -10.32
CA VAL A 34 -1.32 -24.58 -10.04
C VAL A 34 -1.38 -26.01 -10.58
N GLY A 35 -1.71 -26.97 -9.70
CA GLY A 35 -1.80 -28.39 -10.03
C GLY A 35 -0.46 -29.14 -10.05
N ARG A 36 0.67 -28.48 -9.75
CA ARG A 36 1.94 -29.18 -9.51
C ARG A 36 1.93 -29.86 -8.14
N LEU A 37 2.69 -30.96 -8.03
CA LEU A 37 2.89 -31.67 -6.77
C LEU A 37 3.57 -30.75 -5.75
N GLN A 38 3.25 -30.92 -4.46
CA GLN A 38 3.82 -30.10 -3.39
C GLN A 38 5.34 -30.23 -3.33
N GLY A 39 5.89 -31.43 -3.54
CA GLY A 39 7.33 -31.66 -3.62
C GLY A 39 8.01 -30.84 -4.72
N ASP A 40 7.43 -30.78 -5.93
CA ASP A 40 7.98 -29.95 -7.02
C ASP A 40 8.00 -28.45 -6.65
N GLN A 41 6.95 -27.99 -5.97
CA GLN A 41 6.84 -26.61 -5.52
C GLN A 41 7.87 -26.30 -4.42
N ILE A 42 8.05 -27.21 -3.46
CA ILE A 42 9.04 -27.10 -2.38
C ILE A 42 10.45 -27.04 -2.96
N THR A 43 10.82 -27.99 -3.82
CA THR A 43 12.12 -28.01 -4.50
C THR A 43 12.36 -26.72 -5.30
N TRP A 44 11.32 -26.21 -5.97
CA TRP A 44 11.41 -24.94 -6.67
C TRP A 44 11.66 -23.76 -5.72
N ILE A 45 10.96 -23.66 -4.57
CA ILE A 45 11.20 -22.60 -3.58
C ILE A 45 12.64 -22.68 -3.06
N LEU A 46 13.09 -23.88 -2.66
CA LEU A 46 14.43 -24.13 -2.13
C LEU A 46 15.53 -23.76 -3.14
N SER A 47 15.25 -23.84 -4.44
CA SER A 47 16.20 -23.38 -5.46
C SER A 47 16.54 -21.88 -5.39
N TYR A 48 15.71 -21.05 -4.75
CA TYR A 48 15.96 -19.62 -4.53
C TYR A 48 16.54 -19.31 -3.15
N VAL A 49 16.68 -20.31 -2.27
CA VAL A 49 17.25 -20.18 -0.94
C VAL A 49 18.76 -20.41 -1.05
N GLN A 50 19.54 -19.35 -1.12
CA GLN A 50 20.98 -19.45 -1.39
C GLN A 50 21.79 -18.34 -0.71
N GLY A 51 22.99 -18.71 -0.28
CA GLY A 51 23.94 -17.82 0.38
C GLY A 51 23.61 -17.53 1.84
N GLY A 52 24.57 -16.91 2.54
CA GLY A 52 24.41 -16.53 3.94
C GLY A 52 24.04 -17.69 4.86
N ALA A 53 23.18 -17.43 5.84
CA ALA A 53 22.67 -18.44 6.76
C ALA A 53 21.62 -19.36 6.12
N ALA A 54 21.06 -18.97 4.98
CA ALA A 54 20.03 -19.73 4.29
C ALA A 54 20.55 -20.99 3.58
N GLU A 55 21.82 -21.01 3.15
CA GLU A 55 22.40 -22.17 2.47
C GLU A 55 22.40 -23.42 3.37
N SER A 56 22.96 -23.31 4.58
CA SER A 56 23.04 -24.42 5.54
C SER A 56 21.65 -24.87 6.01
N TRP A 57 20.72 -23.94 6.17
CA TRP A 57 19.33 -24.28 6.50
C TRP A 57 18.65 -25.05 5.36
N LYS A 58 18.85 -24.64 4.10
CA LYS A 58 18.32 -25.36 2.94
C LYS A 58 18.89 -26.78 2.87
N GLU A 59 20.20 -26.96 3.08
CA GLU A 59 20.84 -28.27 3.06
C GLU A 59 20.19 -29.21 4.08
N ASN A 60 19.98 -28.75 5.31
CA ASN A 60 19.29 -29.51 6.36
C ASN A 60 17.85 -29.88 5.93
N ILE A 61 17.09 -28.94 5.37
CA ILE A 61 15.73 -29.21 4.87
C ILE A 61 15.74 -30.27 3.77
N MET A 62 16.70 -30.21 2.84
CA MET A 62 16.80 -31.22 1.78
C MET A 62 17.17 -32.60 2.33
N GLU A 63 18.07 -32.67 3.32
CA GLU A 63 18.41 -33.92 4.01
C GLU A 63 17.20 -34.54 4.70
N MET A 64 16.41 -33.74 5.44
CA MET A 64 15.17 -34.22 6.08
C MET A 64 14.16 -34.78 5.06
N ILE A 65 14.00 -34.11 3.92
CA ILE A 65 13.12 -34.56 2.83
C ILE A 65 13.62 -35.87 2.22
N GLU A 66 14.93 -36.00 1.99
CA GLU A 66 15.55 -37.20 1.41
C GLU A 66 15.45 -38.41 2.36
N ASN A 67 15.60 -38.18 3.66
CA ASN A 67 15.48 -39.19 4.70
C ASN A 67 14.02 -39.57 5.01
N GLY A 68 13.05 -38.76 4.53
CA GLY A 68 11.64 -38.96 4.84
C GLY A 68 11.31 -38.73 6.32
N GLU A 69 11.97 -37.75 6.94
CA GLU A 69 11.73 -37.38 8.34
C GLU A 69 10.33 -36.77 8.52
N ASP A 70 9.68 -37.05 9.65
CA ASP A 70 8.31 -36.58 9.93
C ASP A 70 8.26 -35.05 10.06
N GLU A 71 9.37 -34.42 10.48
CA GLU A 71 9.54 -32.98 10.59
C GLU A 71 9.82 -32.29 9.26
N ALA A 72 10.09 -33.05 8.18
CA ALA A 72 10.32 -32.49 6.87
C ALA A 72 9.04 -31.82 6.32
N PRO A 73 9.13 -30.63 5.71
CA PRO A 73 7.95 -29.99 5.13
C PRO A 73 7.41 -30.84 3.98
N SER A 74 6.15 -31.26 4.12
CA SER A 74 5.41 -32.06 3.14
C SER A 74 4.58 -31.19 2.19
N VAL A 75 4.21 -30.01 2.65
CA VAL A 75 3.47 -28.99 1.89
C VAL A 75 4.15 -27.62 1.94
N THR A 76 3.86 -26.79 0.94
CA THR A 76 4.51 -25.47 0.80
C THR A 76 4.24 -24.52 1.97
N GLU A 77 3.09 -24.61 2.64
CA GLU A 77 2.84 -23.78 3.83
C GLU A 77 3.72 -24.20 5.02
N GLU A 78 3.98 -25.50 5.23
CA GLU A 78 4.91 -25.97 6.26
C GLU A 78 6.33 -25.44 6.01
N LEU A 79 6.77 -25.41 4.74
CA LEU A 79 8.05 -24.80 4.39
C LEU A 79 8.08 -23.30 4.71
N PHE A 80 6.98 -22.57 4.45
CA PHE A 80 6.89 -21.15 4.79
C PHE A 80 6.89 -20.92 6.30
N ASP A 81 6.29 -21.81 7.09
CA ASP A 81 6.34 -21.75 8.55
C ASP A 81 7.76 -22.01 9.05
N SER A 82 8.47 -22.99 8.51
CA SER A 82 9.89 -23.24 8.83
C SER A 82 10.77 -22.03 8.47
N LEU A 83 10.52 -21.37 7.34
CA LEU A 83 11.19 -20.13 6.97
C LEU A 83 10.91 -18.98 7.97
N ARG A 84 9.66 -18.82 8.41
CA ARG A 84 9.29 -17.82 9.44
C ARG A 84 9.92 -18.14 10.79
N ASN A 85 9.93 -19.40 11.20
CA ASN A 85 10.50 -19.80 12.48
C ASN A 85 12.02 -19.61 12.50
N ASN A 86 12.71 -19.86 11.38
CA ASN A 86 14.18 -19.82 11.34
C ASN A 86 14.75 -18.43 11.02
N PHE A 87 14.04 -17.62 10.23
CA PHE A 87 14.54 -16.32 9.75
C PHE A 87 13.62 -15.14 10.08
N GLY A 88 12.42 -15.40 10.60
CA GLY A 88 11.49 -14.36 11.03
C GLY A 88 11.93 -13.70 12.34
N ASP A 89 11.19 -12.67 12.73
CA ASP A 89 11.37 -12.03 14.03
C ASP A 89 10.75 -12.92 15.10
N ALA A 90 11.58 -13.44 16.01
CA ALA A 90 11.14 -14.38 17.07
C ALA A 90 10.10 -13.77 18.02
N ASP A 91 9.98 -12.43 18.04
CA ASP A 91 8.95 -11.70 18.78
C ASP A 91 8.39 -10.56 17.92
N GLU A 92 7.89 -10.92 16.72
CA GLU A 92 7.37 -9.97 15.73
C GLU A 92 6.34 -8.99 16.33
N GLU A 93 5.48 -9.49 17.22
CA GLU A 93 4.47 -8.68 17.92
C GLU A 93 5.12 -7.67 18.87
N SER A 94 5.99 -8.11 19.79
CA SER A 94 6.67 -7.19 20.72
C SER A 94 7.57 -6.19 19.99
N THR A 95 8.25 -6.63 18.93
CA THR A 95 9.03 -5.74 18.08
C THR A 95 8.13 -4.72 17.39
N ALA A 96 6.97 -5.11 16.88
CA ALA A 96 6.00 -4.20 16.28
C ALA A 96 5.42 -3.22 17.31
N VAL A 97 5.10 -3.68 18.51
CA VAL A 97 4.69 -2.81 19.64
C VAL A 97 5.80 -1.82 20.00
N GLY A 98 7.06 -2.27 20.09
CA GLY A 98 8.21 -1.41 20.31
C GLY A 98 8.36 -0.34 19.21
N LYS A 99 8.21 -0.73 17.94
CA LYS A 99 8.23 0.19 16.80
C LYS A 99 7.06 1.19 16.85
N LEU A 100 5.84 0.76 17.20
CA LEU A 100 4.70 1.65 17.41
C LEU A 100 4.97 2.65 18.54
N ARG A 101 5.66 2.22 19.60
CA ARG A 101 5.99 3.09 20.73
C ARG A 101 7.08 4.11 20.43
N LEU A 102 7.87 3.91 19.37
CA LEU A 102 8.97 4.78 18.99
C LEU A 102 8.69 5.60 17.73
N ILE A 103 7.71 5.21 16.91
CA ILE A 103 7.42 5.93 15.68
C ILE A 103 6.90 7.33 15.98
N GLU A 104 7.49 8.29 15.29
CA GLU A 104 7.06 9.68 15.23
C GLU A 104 7.01 10.12 13.77
N GLN A 105 6.11 11.05 13.46
CA GLN A 105 5.98 11.65 12.14
C GLN A 105 7.27 12.38 11.75
N GLY A 106 7.89 13.09 12.69
CA GLY A 106 9.14 13.84 12.45
C GLY A 106 9.02 14.75 11.23
N SER A 107 9.95 14.62 10.29
CA SER A 107 9.98 15.34 9.01
C SER A 107 9.18 14.67 7.88
N LYS A 108 8.61 13.48 8.11
CA LYS A 108 7.84 12.74 7.09
C LYS A 108 6.54 13.47 6.78
N SER A 109 6.07 13.34 5.54
CA SER A 109 4.72 13.77 5.19
C SER A 109 3.69 12.97 5.99
N ALA A 110 2.50 13.57 6.16
CA ALA A 110 1.37 12.92 6.80
C ALA A 110 1.00 11.57 6.16
N GLU A 111 1.07 11.50 4.82
CA GLU A 111 0.76 10.27 4.07
C GLU A 111 1.80 9.18 4.35
N GLU A 112 3.09 9.50 4.25
CA GLU A 112 4.18 8.55 4.52
C GLU A 112 4.09 8.00 5.95
N HIS A 113 3.83 8.88 6.92
CA HIS A 113 3.67 8.47 8.31
C HIS A 113 2.46 7.55 8.51
N VAL A 114 1.31 7.85 7.90
CA VAL A 114 0.12 6.98 7.98
C VAL A 114 0.40 5.60 7.40
N GLN A 115 1.08 5.50 6.26
CA GLN A 115 1.40 4.21 5.64
C GLN A 115 2.39 3.41 6.49
N GLU A 116 3.41 4.08 7.03
CA GLU A 116 4.38 3.47 7.93
C GLU A 116 3.71 2.93 9.20
N PHE A 117 2.89 3.76 9.85
CA PHE A 117 2.18 3.39 11.06
C PHE A 117 1.24 2.21 10.82
N LYS A 118 0.46 2.21 9.72
CA LYS A 118 -0.42 1.09 9.35
C LYS A 118 0.33 -0.22 9.19
N ARG A 119 1.52 -0.19 8.59
CA ARG A 119 2.32 -1.39 8.39
C ARG A 119 2.73 -2.00 9.73
N ILE A 120 3.26 -1.18 10.63
CA ILE A 120 3.70 -1.63 11.96
C ILE A 120 2.49 -2.09 12.80
N ALA A 121 1.38 -1.35 12.73
CA ALA A 121 0.17 -1.65 13.49
C ALA A 121 -0.40 -3.05 13.20
N ARG A 122 -0.38 -3.47 11.93
CA ARG A 122 -0.89 -4.78 11.50
C ARG A 122 -0.20 -5.93 12.24
N ASP A 123 1.09 -5.77 12.51
CA ASP A 123 1.93 -6.84 13.07
C ASP A 123 2.00 -6.74 14.61
N SER A 124 1.33 -5.75 15.24
CA SER A 124 1.44 -5.44 16.69
C SER A 124 0.31 -5.95 17.57
N GLY A 125 -0.76 -6.50 17.00
CA GLY A 125 -1.97 -6.88 17.74
C GLY A 125 -2.79 -5.72 18.36
N TYR A 126 -2.32 -4.46 18.26
CA TYR A 126 -3.04 -3.30 18.80
C TYR A 126 -4.29 -2.97 18.00
N GLU A 127 -5.41 -2.83 18.70
CA GLU A 127 -6.70 -2.44 18.12
C GLU A 127 -7.39 -1.33 18.94
N GLY A 128 -8.51 -0.82 18.42
CA GLY A 128 -9.39 0.09 19.14
C GLY A 128 -8.70 1.33 19.70
N GLN A 129 -8.94 1.61 20.98
CA GLN A 129 -8.44 2.82 21.64
C GLN A 129 -6.92 2.85 21.75
N ALA A 130 -6.27 1.72 22.03
CA ALA A 130 -4.81 1.64 22.19
C ALA A 130 -4.11 2.09 20.91
N LEU A 131 -4.58 1.61 19.75
CA LEU A 131 -4.04 1.98 18.46
C LEU A 131 -4.25 3.47 18.14
N ILE A 132 -5.40 4.02 18.51
CA ILE A 132 -5.71 5.44 18.33
C ILE A 132 -4.79 6.33 19.16
N GLU A 133 -4.53 5.98 20.42
CA GLU A 133 -3.65 6.77 21.30
C GLU A 133 -2.19 6.74 20.81
N GLU A 134 -1.69 5.58 20.39
CA GLU A 134 -0.35 5.49 19.78
C GLU A 134 -0.27 6.30 18.49
N PHE A 135 -1.32 6.26 17.65
CA PHE A 135 -1.34 7.06 16.43
C PHE A 135 -1.32 8.56 16.74
N LYS A 136 -2.19 9.03 17.64
CA LYS A 136 -2.21 10.44 18.09
C LYS A 136 -0.85 10.87 18.60
N ARG A 137 -0.21 10.08 19.45
CA ARG A 137 1.12 10.38 20.02
C ARG A 137 2.19 10.47 18.94
N SER A 138 2.12 9.61 17.93
CA SER A 138 3.09 9.58 16.83
C SER A 138 2.98 10.78 15.86
N LEU A 139 1.85 11.51 15.85
CA LEU A 139 1.66 12.65 14.96
C LEU A 139 2.46 13.88 15.41
N SER A 140 2.82 14.73 14.44
CA SER A 140 3.35 16.06 14.74
C SER A 140 2.34 16.89 15.54
N GLU A 141 2.84 17.69 16.49
CA GLU A 141 2.01 18.48 17.41
C GLU A 141 0.97 19.34 16.69
N ARG A 142 1.39 19.98 15.59
CA ARG A 142 0.54 20.82 14.75
C ARG A 142 -0.68 20.06 14.22
N ILE A 143 -0.47 18.86 13.67
CA ILE A 143 -1.55 18.07 13.06
C ILE A 143 -2.42 17.45 14.15
N ARG A 144 -1.79 16.91 15.20
CA ARG A 144 -2.49 16.34 16.35
C ARG A 144 -3.46 17.34 16.95
N LYS A 145 -2.97 18.54 17.28
CA LYS A 145 -3.78 19.62 17.85
C LYS A 145 -4.91 20.07 16.92
N ALA A 146 -4.62 20.31 15.63
CA ALA A 146 -5.62 20.73 14.66
C ALA A 146 -6.77 19.71 14.50
N LEU A 147 -6.49 18.41 14.59
CA LEU A 147 -7.52 17.37 14.53
C LEU A 147 -8.33 17.26 15.83
N MET A 148 -7.67 17.38 16.99
CA MET A 148 -8.34 17.34 18.29
C MET A 148 -9.26 18.55 18.53
N GLU A 149 -8.88 19.72 18.04
CA GLU A 149 -9.64 20.98 18.21
C GLU A 149 -10.66 21.24 17.10
N SER A 150 -10.80 20.32 16.14
CA SER A 150 -11.79 20.46 15.07
C SER A 150 -13.22 20.32 15.59
N GLU A 151 -14.19 20.91 14.88
CA GLU A 151 -15.62 20.86 15.24
C GLU A 151 -16.14 19.43 15.47
N ASN A 152 -15.60 18.46 14.72
CA ASN A 152 -15.94 17.04 14.86
C ASN A 152 -14.65 16.23 14.96
N PRO A 153 -14.04 16.05 16.15
CA PRO A 153 -12.77 15.33 16.30
C PRO A 153 -12.87 13.86 15.84
N PRO A 154 -11.81 13.28 15.25
CA PRO A 154 -11.86 11.89 14.81
C PRO A 154 -11.92 10.93 16.02
N THR A 155 -12.80 9.93 15.95
CA THR A 155 -13.01 8.94 17.03
C THR A 155 -12.61 7.52 16.64
N THR A 156 -12.39 7.27 15.35
CA THR A 156 -11.94 5.97 14.83
C THR A 156 -10.58 6.09 14.19
N ILE A 157 -9.78 5.03 14.24
CA ILE A 157 -8.44 5.02 13.63
C ILE A 157 -8.51 5.37 12.13
N ARG A 158 -9.56 4.92 11.43
CA ARG A 158 -9.82 5.27 10.03
C ARG A 158 -10.02 6.78 9.85
N SER A 159 -10.88 7.39 10.67
CA SER A 159 -11.10 8.84 10.60
C SER A 159 -9.86 9.65 10.94
N TRP A 160 -9.00 9.14 11.83
CA TRP A 160 -7.69 9.71 12.09
C TRP A 160 -6.82 9.67 10.84
N TYR A 161 -6.62 8.49 10.24
CA TYR A 161 -5.83 8.33 9.01
C TYR A 161 -6.30 9.23 7.87
N ASP A 162 -7.60 9.27 7.61
CA ASP A 162 -8.16 9.99 6.46
C ASP A 162 -8.00 11.51 6.61
N ARG A 163 -8.05 12.02 7.85
CA ARG A 163 -7.99 13.46 8.14
C ARG A 163 -6.58 13.98 8.42
N THR A 164 -5.64 13.12 8.77
CA THR A 164 -4.21 13.45 8.84
C THR A 164 -3.66 13.81 7.45
N LYS A 165 -4.17 13.16 6.41
CA LYS A 165 -3.74 13.38 5.02
C LYS A 165 -4.24 14.73 4.51
N PRO A 166 -3.41 15.48 3.75
CA PRO A 166 -3.87 16.72 3.14
C PRO A 166 -5.03 16.45 2.19
N GLN A 167 -6.16 17.12 2.43
CA GLN A 167 -7.30 17.11 1.52
C GLN A 167 -6.86 17.81 0.24
N ILE A 168 -6.71 17.07 -0.86
CA ILE A 168 -6.56 17.68 -2.19
C ILE A 168 -7.85 18.46 -2.43
N ARG A 169 -7.79 19.79 -2.30
CA ARG A 169 -8.88 20.65 -2.74
C ARG A 169 -8.95 20.53 -4.25
N THR A 170 -9.83 19.68 -4.77
CA THR A 170 -10.27 19.78 -6.16
C THR A 170 -11.10 21.06 -6.28
N HIS A 171 -10.43 22.20 -6.43
CA HIS A 171 -11.07 23.36 -7.02
C HIS A 171 -11.37 22.99 -8.47
N THR A 172 -12.57 22.47 -8.73
CA THR A 172 -13.13 22.48 -10.07
C THR A 172 -13.65 23.90 -10.30
N PRO A 173 -13.01 24.76 -11.12
CA PRO A 173 -13.62 26.03 -11.48
C PRO A 173 -14.89 25.73 -12.29
N ASN A 174 -16.02 26.11 -11.73
CA ASN A 174 -17.34 25.94 -12.31
C ASN A 174 -17.47 26.91 -13.49
N ASN A 175 -17.08 26.51 -14.70
CA ASN A 175 -17.28 27.33 -15.90
C ASN A 175 -18.57 26.90 -16.61
N THR A 176 -19.70 27.48 -16.20
CA THR A 176 -20.99 27.28 -16.84
C THR A 176 -21.03 28.10 -18.13
N PHE A 177 -20.67 27.48 -19.26
CA PHE A 177 -20.82 28.11 -20.58
C PHE A 177 -22.32 28.09 -20.96
N VAL A 178 -23.03 29.17 -20.68
CA VAL A 178 -24.40 29.38 -21.16
C VAL A 178 -24.33 29.69 -22.65
N ARG A 179 -24.79 28.76 -23.50
CA ARG A 179 -24.96 28.98 -24.94
C ARG A 179 -26.12 29.98 -25.15
N PRO A 180 -25.92 31.12 -25.84
CA PRO A 180 -27.03 32.00 -26.17
C PRO A 180 -27.89 31.36 -27.27
N THR A 181 -29.20 31.28 -27.04
CA THR A 181 -30.19 30.94 -28.07
C THR A 181 -30.22 31.99 -29.19
N PRO A 182 -30.25 31.60 -30.48
CA PRO A 182 -30.30 32.56 -31.57
C PRO A 182 -31.66 33.23 -31.62
N GLN A 183 -31.65 34.56 -31.48
CA GLN A 183 -32.82 35.42 -31.59
C GLN A 183 -33.31 35.44 -33.04
N ARG A 184 -34.57 35.05 -33.23
CA ARG A 184 -35.25 35.03 -34.54
C ARG A 184 -35.32 36.48 -35.07
N ARG A 185 -34.64 36.77 -36.18
CA ARG A 185 -34.69 38.09 -36.83
C ARG A 185 -36.08 38.32 -37.43
N ASP A 186 -36.64 39.50 -37.17
CA ASP A 186 -37.93 39.96 -37.65
C ASP A 186 -37.87 40.23 -39.18
N PRO A 187 -38.81 39.76 -40.01
CA PRO A 187 -38.67 39.80 -41.48
C PRO A 187 -38.84 41.18 -42.13
N ASN A 188 -39.12 42.25 -41.38
CA ASN A 188 -39.53 43.54 -41.95
C ASN A 188 -38.63 44.74 -41.55
N ALA A 189 -37.33 44.53 -41.34
CA ALA A 189 -36.39 45.65 -41.32
C ALA A 189 -36.01 46.01 -42.77
N MET A 190 -36.73 46.96 -43.34
CA MET A 190 -36.57 47.47 -44.71
C MET A 190 -35.43 48.52 -44.73
N ASP A 191 -34.34 48.23 -45.44
CA ASP A 191 -33.30 49.21 -45.76
C ASP A 191 -33.83 50.21 -46.79
N VAL A 192 -33.77 51.50 -46.45
CA VAL A 192 -33.92 52.60 -47.40
C VAL A 192 -32.69 53.48 -47.34
N ASP A 193 -31.76 53.21 -48.24
CA ASP A 193 -30.73 54.15 -48.65
C ASP A 193 -31.40 55.43 -49.20
N THR A 194 -30.93 56.60 -48.78
CA THR A 194 -30.85 57.76 -49.69
C THR A 194 -29.69 58.65 -49.26
N ALA A 195 -28.66 58.62 -50.10
CA ALA A 195 -27.56 59.56 -50.15
C ALA A 195 -28.05 60.99 -50.40
N ALA A 196 -27.38 61.97 -49.78
CA ALA A 196 -26.73 63.12 -50.46
C ALA A 196 -26.42 64.20 -49.41
N GLY A 197 -25.14 64.61 -49.33
CA GLY A 197 -24.79 65.95 -48.85
C GLY A 197 -25.27 67.04 -49.85
N PRO A 198 -24.78 68.30 -49.78
CA PRO A 198 -23.66 68.79 -48.99
C PRO A 198 -23.89 70.19 -48.34
N SER A 199 -22.79 70.71 -47.77
CA SER A 199 -22.34 72.12 -47.82
C SER A 199 -22.62 73.04 -46.63
N ARG A 200 -21.50 73.30 -45.93
CA ARG A 200 -20.87 74.61 -45.65
C ARG A 200 -21.72 75.73 -45.02
N GLY A 201 -21.32 76.06 -43.80
CA GLY A 201 -21.05 77.42 -43.33
C GLY A 201 -19.76 77.37 -42.52
#